data_AF-A0A9P8BK16-F1
#
_entry.id   AF-A0A9P8BK16-F1
#
_cell.length_a   1.000
_cell.length_b   1.000
_cell.length_c   1.000
_cell.angle_alpha   90.00
_cell.angle_beta   90.00
_cell.angle_gamma   90.00
#
_symmetry.space_group_name_H-M   'P 1'
#
loop_
_entity.id
_entity.type
_entity.pdbx_description
1 polymer ?
#
loop_
_entity_poly.entity_id
_entity_poly.type
_entity_poly.pdbx_seq_one_letter_code
_entity_poly.pdbx_strand_id
1 'polypeptide(L)'
;MFTNIPGMCESDQPSGFICPNTQVFGTASIIWSVIGPKLQFSGGQVYYALTFFFLIGAVAPTIPYFLTKKYPTSFFKYVNLPVIFNGTGSIPPASAINYVPWAIVGFIFQFVIRRRHFSWWAKYNYVLSAAMDSGVTLSVVFIHFVSILCLECRHRVIHILTLLPCQLVSRPSVS
;
A
#
# COMPACT_ATOMS: atom_id res chain seq x y z
N MET A 1 0.55 -15.01 -17.11
CA MET A 1 1.60 -14.25 -16.39
C MET A 1 2.52 -15.20 -15.64
N PHE A 2 1.98 -16.04 -14.73
CA PHE A 2 2.73 -17.05 -13.97
C PHE A 2 3.48 -18.12 -14.80
N THR A 3 3.10 -18.32 -16.07
CA THR A 3 3.79 -19.25 -17.00
C THR A 3 4.96 -18.62 -17.75
N ASN A 4 5.05 -17.29 -17.83
CA ASN A 4 6.10 -16.58 -18.57
C ASN A 4 7.20 -16.03 -17.65
N ILE A 5 6.94 -15.93 -16.36
CA ILE A 5 7.87 -15.38 -15.37
C ILE A 5 8.02 -16.42 -14.24
N PRO A 6 9.08 -17.26 -14.25
CA PRO A 6 9.34 -18.19 -13.15
C PRO A 6 9.72 -17.41 -11.89
N GLY A 7 9.29 -17.84 -10.70
CA GLY A 7 9.63 -17.14 -9.44
C GLY A 7 8.82 -15.86 -9.16
N MET A 8 7.64 -15.69 -9.78
CA MET A 8 6.74 -14.57 -9.44
C MET A 8 6.38 -14.58 -7.95
N CYS A 9 6.51 -13.43 -7.29
CA CYS A 9 6.24 -13.21 -5.87
C CYS A 9 7.29 -13.78 -4.88
N GLU A 10 8.41 -14.36 -5.36
CA GLU A 10 9.57 -14.65 -4.50
C GLU A 10 10.38 -13.38 -4.22
N SER A 11 11.03 -13.35 -3.06
CA SER A 11 11.83 -12.20 -2.61
C SER A 11 13.13 -11.99 -3.39
N ASP A 12 13.61 -13.00 -4.12
CA ASP A 12 14.89 -12.96 -4.85
C ASP A 12 14.74 -12.75 -6.37
N GLN A 13 13.52 -12.51 -6.85
CA GLN A 13 13.25 -12.42 -8.28
C GLN A 13 14.06 -11.29 -8.94
N PRO A 14 14.90 -11.57 -9.96
CA PRO A 14 15.82 -10.57 -10.54
C PRO A 14 15.11 -9.41 -11.25
N SER A 15 13.83 -9.57 -11.58
CA SER A 15 12.99 -8.51 -12.15
C SER A 15 12.17 -7.74 -11.09
N GLY A 16 12.30 -8.08 -9.81
CA GLY A 16 11.65 -7.36 -8.70
C GLY A 16 10.13 -7.47 -8.66
N PHE A 17 9.54 -8.50 -9.30
CA PHE A 17 8.10 -8.76 -9.25
C PHE A 17 7.69 -9.40 -7.92
N ILE A 18 7.76 -8.62 -6.85
CA ILE A 18 7.33 -8.98 -5.49
C ILE A 18 5.83 -8.66 -5.32
N CYS A 19 5.09 -9.51 -4.62
CA CYS A 19 3.63 -9.40 -4.48
C CYS A 19 3.18 -9.22 -3.02
N PRO A 20 3.57 -8.13 -2.33
CA PRO A 20 3.30 -7.96 -0.90
C PRO A 20 1.80 -7.91 -0.58
N ASN A 21 1.02 -7.25 -1.44
CA ASN A 21 -0.42 -7.13 -1.25
C ASN A 21 -1.13 -8.49 -1.41
N THR A 22 -0.82 -9.22 -2.48
CA THR A 22 -1.38 -10.56 -2.74
C THR A 22 -1.02 -11.56 -1.65
N GLN A 23 0.21 -11.50 -1.12
CA GLN A 23 0.66 -12.38 -0.03
C GLN A 23 -0.11 -12.12 1.27
N VAL A 24 -0.37 -10.84 1.60
CA VAL A 24 -1.17 -10.45 2.77
C VAL A 24 -2.62 -10.92 2.61
N PHE A 25 -3.24 -10.69 1.44
CA PHE A 25 -4.61 -11.16 1.16
C PHE A 25 -4.71 -12.68 1.15
N GLY A 26 -3.72 -13.39 0.61
CA GLY A 26 -3.66 -14.84 0.63
C GLY A 26 -3.55 -15.40 2.05
N THR A 27 -2.64 -14.84 2.86
CA THR A 27 -2.48 -15.23 4.27
C THR A 27 -3.76 -14.95 5.07
N ALA A 28 -4.36 -13.77 4.88
CA ALA A 28 -5.63 -13.43 5.52
C ALA A 28 -6.75 -14.41 5.13
N SER A 29 -6.85 -14.78 3.85
CA SER A 29 -7.86 -15.74 3.38
C SER A 29 -7.70 -17.12 4.03
N ILE A 30 -6.46 -17.58 4.23
CA ILE A 30 -6.19 -18.86 4.91
C ILE A 30 -6.59 -18.78 6.38
N ILE A 31 -6.22 -17.68 7.06
CA ILE A 31 -6.57 -17.44 8.46
C ILE A 31 -8.10 -17.43 8.61
N TRP A 32 -8.80 -16.57 7.89
CA TRP A 32 -10.23 -16.38 8.12
C TRP A 32 -11.12 -17.49 7.54
N SER A 33 -10.68 -18.22 6.51
CA SER A 33 -11.53 -19.19 5.81
C SER A 33 -11.16 -20.66 6.04
N VAL A 34 -9.87 -21.00 6.21
CA VAL A 34 -9.42 -22.41 6.22
C VAL A 34 -9.19 -22.95 7.63
N ILE A 35 -8.61 -22.15 8.53
CA ILE A 35 -8.22 -22.60 9.88
C ILE A 35 -9.42 -22.68 10.84
N GLY A 36 -10.47 -21.88 10.61
CA GLY A 36 -11.69 -21.88 11.40
C GLY A 36 -11.55 -21.25 12.80
N PRO A 37 -12.66 -20.74 13.37
CA PRO A 37 -12.61 -19.92 14.59
C PRO A 37 -12.23 -20.70 15.85
N LYS A 38 -12.45 -22.02 15.89
CA LYS A 38 -12.12 -22.87 17.04
C LYS A 38 -10.62 -22.96 17.31
N LEU A 39 -9.78 -22.93 16.27
CA LEU A 39 -8.33 -23.00 16.42
C LEU A 39 -7.69 -21.62 16.67
N GLN A 40 -8.40 -20.52 16.39
CA GLN A 40 -7.89 -19.17 16.55
C GLN A 40 -8.36 -18.49 17.84
N PHE A 41 -9.66 -18.62 18.16
CA PHE A 41 -10.32 -17.86 19.23
C PHE A 41 -10.75 -18.72 20.42
N SER A 42 -10.30 -19.97 20.53
CA SER A 42 -10.55 -20.79 21.72
C SER A 42 -9.58 -20.45 22.85
N GLY A 43 -9.99 -20.73 24.10
CA GLY A 43 -9.20 -20.42 25.29
C GLY A 43 -7.83 -21.10 25.23
N GLY A 44 -6.75 -20.32 25.40
CA GLY A 44 -5.37 -20.80 25.30
C GLY A 44 -4.72 -20.67 23.91
N GLN A 45 -5.46 -20.19 22.90
CA GLN A 45 -4.91 -19.92 21.57
C GLN A 45 -4.40 -18.47 21.43
N VAL A 46 -3.50 -18.26 20.47
CA VAL A 46 -2.77 -17.00 20.26
C VAL A 46 -3.69 -15.79 20.04
N TYR A 47 -4.86 -15.99 19.43
CA TYR A 47 -5.81 -14.90 19.10
C TYR A 47 -7.01 -14.81 20.06
N TYR A 48 -7.00 -15.53 21.19
CA TYR A 48 -8.08 -15.45 22.19
C TYR A 48 -8.26 -14.03 22.78
N ALA A 49 -7.17 -13.28 22.96
CA ALA A 49 -7.23 -11.89 23.41
C ALA A 49 -7.95 -10.96 22.41
N LEU A 50 -7.88 -11.26 21.11
CA LEU A 50 -8.51 -10.44 20.06
C LEU A 50 -10.04 -10.44 20.17
N THR A 51 -10.65 -11.53 20.63
CA THR A 51 -12.09 -11.63 20.83
C THR A 51 -12.62 -10.60 21.84
N PHE A 52 -11.80 -10.18 22.82
CA PHE A 52 -12.18 -9.14 23.80
C PHE A 52 -12.10 -7.72 23.23
N PHE A 53 -11.46 -7.51 22.07
CA PHE A 53 -11.46 -6.21 21.41
C PHE A 53 -12.85 -5.79 20.91
N PHE A 54 -13.79 -6.73 20.74
CA PHE A 54 -15.19 -6.38 20.44
C PHE A 54 -15.83 -5.57 21.59
N LEU A 55 -15.55 -5.93 22.85
CA LEU A 55 -16.01 -5.18 24.02
C LEU A 55 -15.32 -3.82 24.11
N ILE A 56 -14.01 -3.78 23.84
CA ILE A 56 -13.25 -2.53 23.80
C ILE A 56 -13.80 -1.60 22.70
N GLY A 57 -14.09 -2.14 21.52
CA GLY A 57 -14.69 -1.40 20.40
C GLY A 57 -16.10 -0.89 20.69
N ALA A 58 -16.90 -1.63 21.47
CA ALA A 58 -18.22 -1.18 21.91
C ALA A 58 -18.13 -0.09 22.99
N VAL A 59 -17.18 -0.18 23.91
CA VAL A 59 -16.98 0.80 25.00
C VAL A 59 -16.27 2.06 24.49
N ALA A 60 -15.32 1.93 23.58
CA ALA A 60 -14.52 3.04 23.06
C ALA A 60 -15.33 4.26 22.59
N PRO A 61 -16.42 4.14 21.79
CA PRO A 61 -17.22 5.30 21.37
C PRO A 61 -18.14 5.84 22.48
N THR A 62 -18.44 5.06 23.52
CA THR A 62 -19.31 5.51 24.63
C THR A 62 -18.60 6.54 25.52
N ILE A 63 -17.29 6.37 25.72
CA ILE A 63 -16.47 7.28 26.54
C ILE A 63 -16.51 8.74 26.00
N PRO A 64 -16.13 9.04 24.75
CA PRO A 64 -16.20 10.39 24.22
C PRO A 64 -17.64 10.90 24.11
N TYR A 65 -18.64 10.04 23.93
CA TYR A 65 -20.05 10.43 23.92
C TYR A 65 -20.48 11.03 25.27
N PHE A 66 -20.19 10.32 26.38
CA PHE A 66 -20.50 10.83 27.72
C PHE A 66 -19.65 12.05 28.10
N LEU A 67 -18.37 12.08 27.72
CA LEU A 67 -17.51 13.24 27.97
C LEU A 67 -17.96 14.48 27.20
N THR A 68 -18.41 14.34 25.95
CA THR A 68 -18.93 15.46 25.15
C THR A 68 -20.25 16.00 25.72
N LYS A 69 -21.07 15.12 26.33
CA LYS A 69 -22.31 15.51 27.02
C LYS A 69 -22.04 16.30 28.32
N LYS A 70 -20.97 15.98 29.05
CA LYS A 70 -20.62 16.63 30.31
C LYS A 70 -19.75 17.89 30.13
N TYR A 71 -18.91 17.94 29.11
CA TYR A 71 -18.00 19.05 28.81
C TYR A 71 -18.12 19.49 27.34
N PRO A 72 -19.13 20.32 27.01
CA PRO A 72 -19.43 20.70 25.62
C PRO A 72 -18.36 21.58 24.95
N THR A 73 -17.45 22.18 25.72
CA THR A 73 -16.38 23.09 25.25
C THR A 73 -15.00 22.43 25.15
N SER A 74 -14.87 21.15 25.49
CA SER A 74 -13.57 20.48 25.55
C SER A 74 -13.14 19.89 24.20
N PHE A 75 -11.81 19.71 24.02
CA PHE A 75 -11.18 19.15 22.83
C PHE A 75 -11.70 17.74 22.45
N PHE A 76 -12.29 17.02 23.41
CA PHE A 76 -12.89 15.70 23.21
C PHE A 76 -13.98 15.65 22.13
N LYS A 77 -14.63 16.79 21.80
CA LYS A 77 -15.57 16.86 20.67
C LYS A 77 -14.92 16.60 19.30
N TYR A 78 -13.62 16.84 19.17
CA TYR A 78 -12.88 16.66 17.92
C TYR A 78 -12.24 15.27 17.77
N VAL A 79 -12.30 14.44 18.83
CA VAL A 79 -11.70 13.11 18.83
C VAL A 79 -12.74 12.09 18.39
N ASN A 80 -12.58 11.55 17.18
CA ASN A 80 -13.45 10.50 16.65
C ASN A 80 -12.71 9.16 16.73
N LEU A 81 -12.85 8.46 17.87
CA LEU A 81 -12.25 7.14 18.10
C LEU A 81 -12.51 6.10 17.00
N PRO A 82 -13.72 5.97 16.40
CA PRO A 82 -13.91 5.02 15.31
C PRO A 82 -13.06 5.33 14.08
N VAL A 83 -12.79 6.61 13.79
CA VAL A 83 -11.89 7.01 12.69
C VAL A 83 -10.43 6.63 13.00
N ILE A 84 -10.03 6.76 14.26
CA ILE A 84 -8.69 6.39 14.72
C ILE A 84 -8.48 4.87 14.61
N PHE A 85 -9.45 4.06 15.05
CA PHE A 85 -9.39 2.61 14.92
C PHE A 85 -9.51 2.11 13.48
N ASN A 86 -10.17 2.86 12.61
CA ASN A 86 -10.23 2.51 11.19
C ASN A 86 -8.91 2.76 10.47
N GLY A 87 -8.17 3.82 10.83
CA GLY A 87 -6.88 4.16 10.20
C GLY A 87 -5.79 3.10 10.37
N THR A 88 -5.86 2.27 11.43
CA THR A 88 -4.95 1.15 11.66
C THR A 88 -5.35 -0.13 10.92
N GLY A 89 -6.48 -0.16 10.20
CA GLY A 89 -6.92 -1.32 9.43
C GLY A 89 -6.04 -1.65 8.22
N SER A 90 -5.29 -0.67 7.71
CA SER A 90 -4.40 -0.83 6.54
C SER A 90 -2.96 -1.19 6.92
N ILE A 91 -2.69 -1.50 8.19
CA ILE A 91 -1.36 -1.94 8.66
C ILE A 91 -0.84 -3.19 7.95
N PRO A 92 -1.63 -4.27 7.73
CA PRO A 92 -1.06 -5.50 7.18
C PRO A 92 -0.43 -5.34 5.78
N PRO A 93 -0.92 -4.47 4.86
CA PRO A 93 -0.23 -4.16 3.62
C PRO A 93 0.70 -2.93 3.65
N ALA A 94 0.59 -2.03 4.64
CA ALA A 94 1.31 -0.76 4.66
C ALA A 94 2.37 -0.69 5.77
N SER A 95 3.64 -0.70 5.37
CA SER A 95 4.78 -0.47 6.26
C SER A 95 4.73 0.93 6.91
N ALA A 96 5.40 1.11 8.05
CA ALA A 96 5.49 2.39 8.75
C ALA A 96 5.95 3.56 7.84
N ILE A 97 6.79 3.25 6.84
CA ILE A 97 7.24 4.22 5.82
C ILE A 97 6.09 4.79 4.98
N ASN A 98 5.00 4.06 4.77
CA ASN A 98 3.84 4.54 4.01
C ASN A 98 2.89 5.35 4.88
N TYR A 99 2.86 5.08 6.19
CA TYR A 99 2.04 5.82 7.16
C TYR A 99 2.55 7.23 7.43
N VAL A 100 3.87 7.44 7.42
CA VAL A 100 4.47 8.75 7.70
C VAL A 100 4.08 9.81 6.64
N PRO A 101 4.21 9.58 5.33
CA PRO A 101 3.74 10.50 4.29
C PRO A 101 2.25 10.79 4.40
N TRP A 102 1.42 9.78 4.67
CA TRP A 102 -0.02 9.96 4.83
C TRP A 102 -0.35 10.89 6.01
N ALA A 103 0.34 10.71 7.15
CA ALA A 103 0.18 11.58 8.32
C ALA A 103 0.65 13.02 8.03
N ILE A 104 1.77 13.19 7.31
CA ILE A 104 2.31 14.50 6.94
C ILE A 104 1.33 15.24 6.00
N VAL A 105 0.89 14.58 4.93
CA VAL A 105 -0.06 15.16 3.97
C VAL A 105 -1.38 15.48 4.67
N GLY A 106 -1.89 14.56 5.50
CA GLY A 106 -3.07 14.78 6.32
C GLY A 106 -2.93 16.00 7.23
N PHE A 107 -1.79 16.16 7.92
CA PHE A 107 -1.54 17.32 8.78
C PHE A 107 -1.50 18.63 7.97
N ILE A 108 -0.78 18.66 6.86
CA ILE A 108 -0.66 19.88 6.03
C ILE A 108 -2.04 20.31 5.52
N PHE A 109 -2.81 19.40 4.92
CA PHE A 109 -4.11 19.73 4.33
C PHE A 109 -5.19 20.00 5.40
N GLN A 110 -5.28 19.17 6.43
CA GLN A 110 -6.35 19.26 7.43
C GLN A 110 -6.07 20.27 8.54
N PHE A 111 -4.81 20.55 8.87
CA PHE A 111 -4.44 21.47 9.95
C PHE A 111 -3.98 22.83 9.42
N VAL A 112 -3.03 22.88 8.48
CA VAL A 112 -2.44 24.14 8.02
C VAL A 112 -3.33 24.83 6.98
N ILE A 113 -3.67 24.14 5.90
CA ILE A 113 -4.42 24.72 4.77
C ILE A 113 -5.85 25.05 5.18
N ARG A 114 -6.54 24.13 5.88
CA ARG A 114 -7.90 24.36 6.37
C ARG A 114 -8.02 25.60 7.28
N ARG A 115 -7.00 25.92 8.08
CA ARG A 115 -7.00 27.10 8.97
C ARG A 115 -6.67 28.41 8.26
N ARG A 116 -5.77 28.39 7.26
CA ARG A 116 -5.36 29.60 6.54
C ARG A 116 -6.27 29.96 5.36
N HIS A 117 -6.78 28.96 4.64
CA HIS A 117 -7.55 29.15 3.40
C HIS A 117 -8.77 28.21 3.30
N PHE A 118 -9.73 28.38 4.21
CA PHE A 118 -10.91 27.52 4.31
C PHE A 118 -11.75 27.48 3.01
N SER A 119 -12.01 28.64 2.38
CA SER A 119 -12.85 28.71 1.17
C SER A 119 -12.24 27.98 -0.03
N TRP A 120 -10.92 27.99 -0.16
CA TRP A 120 -10.22 27.23 -1.20
C TRP A 120 -10.24 25.73 -0.89
N TRP A 121 -9.93 25.37 0.36
CA TRP A 121 -9.92 23.99 0.82
C TRP A 121 -11.27 23.29 0.60
N ALA A 122 -12.38 23.95 0.97
CA ALA A 122 -13.72 23.37 0.81
C ALA A 122 -14.11 23.10 -0.65
N LYS A 123 -13.56 23.87 -1.60
CA LYS A 123 -13.89 23.75 -3.03
C LYS A 123 -12.98 22.78 -3.78
N TYR A 124 -11.68 22.74 -3.46
CA TYR A 124 -10.68 22.06 -4.29
C TYR A 124 -10.05 20.81 -3.64
N ASN A 125 -10.23 20.56 -2.34
CA ASN A 125 -9.56 19.45 -1.66
C ASN A 125 -9.94 18.07 -2.25
N TYR A 126 -11.22 17.85 -2.56
CA TYR A 126 -11.67 16.60 -3.20
C TYR A 126 -11.12 16.43 -4.62
N VAL A 127 -11.09 17.50 -5.40
CA VAL A 127 -10.56 17.48 -6.77
C VAL A 127 -9.05 17.16 -6.76
N LEU A 128 -8.31 17.75 -5.81
CA LEU A 128 -6.89 17.48 -5.66
C LEU A 128 -6.62 16.03 -5.25
N SER A 129 -7.43 15.47 -4.34
CA SER A 129 -7.31 14.05 -3.97
C SER A 129 -7.51 13.15 -5.19
N ALA A 130 -8.55 13.41 -6.00
CA ALA A 130 -8.80 12.65 -7.22
C ALA A 130 -7.67 12.81 -8.25
N ALA A 131 -7.10 14.00 -8.37
CA ALA A 131 -5.94 14.26 -9.24
C ALA A 131 -4.68 13.51 -8.78
N MET A 132 -4.46 13.38 -7.46
CA MET A 132 -3.34 12.60 -6.92
C MET A 132 -3.51 11.11 -7.18
N ASP A 133 -4.70 10.55 -6.96
CA ASP A 133 -4.99 9.12 -7.18
C ASP A 133 -4.86 8.73 -8.66
N SER A 134 -5.41 9.57 -9.54
CA SER A 134 -5.25 9.40 -11.00
C SER A 134 -3.78 9.57 -11.42
N GLY A 135 -3.06 10.53 -10.84
CA GLY A 135 -1.63 10.76 -11.09
C GLY A 135 -0.78 9.53 -10.76
N VAL A 136 -0.95 8.92 -9.58
CA VAL A 136 -0.25 7.69 -9.19
C VAL A 136 -0.56 6.56 -10.16
N THR A 137 -1.83 6.39 -10.52
CA THR A 137 -2.25 5.34 -11.47
C THR A 137 -1.58 5.52 -12.83
N LEU A 138 -1.53 6.75 -13.36
CA LEU A 138 -0.85 7.06 -14.62
C LEU A 138 0.67 6.85 -14.53
N SER A 139 1.30 7.25 -13.42
CA SER A 139 2.73 7.02 -13.19
C SER A 139 3.07 5.54 -13.15
N VAL A 140 2.27 4.72 -12.48
CA VAL A 140 2.46 3.26 -12.43
C VAL A 140 2.39 2.67 -13.84
N VAL A 141 1.37 3.04 -14.63
CA VAL A 141 1.22 2.57 -16.02
C VAL A 141 2.44 2.98 -16.85
N PHE A 142 2.86 4.24 -16.76
CA PHE A 142 4.01 4.75 -17.50
C PHE A 142 5.31 4.01 -17.16
N ILE A 143 5.59 3.80 -15.87
CA ILE A 143 6.78 3.05 -15.41
C ILE A 143 6.74 1.62 -15.97
N HIS A 144 5.59 0.95 -15.89
CA HIS A 144 5.48 -0.42 -16.42
C HIS A 144 5.77 -0.50 -17.92
N PHE A 145 5.24 0.44 -18.71
CA PHE A 145 5.53 0.50 -20.15
C PHE A 145 7.02 0.76 -20.45
N VAL A 146 7.64 1.70 -19.72
CA VAL A 146 9.07 2.00 -19.88
C VAL A 146 9.94 0.81 -19.47
N SER A 147 9.63 0.14 -18.37
CA SER A 147 10.36 -1.04 -17.90
C SER A 147 10.28 -2.19 -18.91
N ILE A 148 9.10 -2.45 -19.47
CA ILE A 148 8.92 -3.48 -20.51
C ILE A 148 9.70 -3.14 -21.78
N LEU A 149 9.61 -1.89 -22.25
CA LEU A 149 10.36 -1.45 -23.42
C LEU A 149 11.88 -1.55 -23.20
N CYS A 150 12.35 -1.22 -21.99
CA CYS A 150 13.76 -1.34 -21.61
C CYS A 150 14.21 -2.80 -21.55
N LEU A 151 13.37 -3.72 -21.06
CA LEU A 151 13.64 -5.17 -21.11
C LEU A 151 13.69 -5.69 -22.54
N GLU A 152 12.75 -5.29 -23.39
CA GLU A 152 12.70 -5.68 -24.81
C GLU A 152 13.95 -5.18 -25.56
N CYS A 153 14.40 -3.96 -25.25
CA CYS A 153 15.62 -3.38 -25.77
C CYS A 153 16.86 -4.11 -25.24
N ARG A 154 16.91 -4.44 -23.94
CA ARG A 154 17.98 -5.25 -23.35
C ARG A 154 18.06 -6.64 -23.97
N HIS A 155 16.92 -7.29 -24.19
CA HIS A 155 16.86 -8.63 -24.78
C HIS A 155 17.26 -8.59 -26.25
N ARG A 156 16.81 -7.60 -27.05
CA ARG A 156 17.28 -7.38 -28.43
C ARG A 156 18.75 -7.00 -28.52
N VAL A 157 19.25 -6.14 -27.63
CA VAL A 157 20.64 -5.71 -27.60
C VAL A 157 21.55 -6.87 -27.20
N ILE A 158 21.17 -7.71 -26.23
CA ILE A 158 21.88 -8.95 -25.91
C ILE A 158 21.85 -9.91 -27.10
N HIS A 159 20.70 -10.13 -27.74
CA HIS A 159 20.60 -10.97 -28.93
C HIS A 159 21.48 -10.46 -30.08
N ILE A 160 21.52 -9.15 -30.30
CA ILE A 160 22.36 -8.49 -31.30
C ILE A 160 23.84 -8.60 -30.92
N LEU A 161 24.21 -8.41 -29.64
CA LEU A 161 25.59 -8.55 -29.14
C LEU A 161 26.09 -10.00 -29.14
N THR A 162 25.22 -11.00 -28.93
CA THR A 162 25.56 -12.43 -29.07
C THR A 162 25.60 -12.88 -30.53
N LEU A 163 24.95 -12.17 -31.44
CA LEU A 163 25.09 -12.36 -32.90
C LEU A 163 26.22 -11.52 -33.52
N LEU A 164 26.73 -10.50 -32.80
CA LEU A 164 27.84 -9.64 -33.23
C LEU A 164 29.28 -10.19 -33.03
N PRO A 165 29.60 -11.32 -32.37
CA PRO A 165 30.98 -11.79 -32.33
C PRO A 165 31.39 -12.53 -33.62
N CYS A 166 30.54 -12.53 -34.67
CA CYS A 166 30.81 -13.33 -35.88
C CYS A 166 30.95 -12.53 -37.19
N GLN A 167 30.96 -11.18 -37.18
CA GLN A 167 31.08 -10.37 -38.41
C GLN A 167 32.20 -9.30 -38.41
N LEU A 168 32.99 -9.17 -37.33
CA LEU A 168 34.07 -8.15 -37.27
C LEU A 168 35.49 -8.73 -37.21
N VAL A 169 35.69 -10.05 -37.35
CA VAL A 169 37.02 -10.69 -37.42
C VAL A 169 37.13 -11.58 -38.66
N SER A 170 37.06 -10.98 -39.86
CA SER A 170 37.56 -11.62 -41.09
C SER A 170 37.62 -10.61 -42.24
N ARG A 171 38.60 -9.69 -42.20
CA ARG A 171 39.24 -9.19 -43.43
C ARG A 171 40.67 -9.75 -43.45
N PRO A 172 41.04 -10.63 -44.39
CA PRO A 172 42.44 -10.85 -44.71
C PRO A 172 42.88 -9.81 -45.75
N SER A 173 44.01 -9.16 -45.51
CA SER A 173 44.75 -8.42 -46.54
C SER A 173 46.18 -8.95 -46.59
N VAL A 174 46.64 -9.22 -47.82
CA VAL A 174 47.99 -9.66 -48.24
C VAL A 174 48.20 -11.17 -48.05
N SER A 175 48.47 -11.97 -49.10
CA SER A 175 49.32 -11.80 -50.29
C SER A 175 48.82 -12.67 -51.44
#